data_AF-A0A9E6THU7-F1
#
_entry.id   AF-A0A9E6THU7-F1
#
_cell.length_a   1.000
_cell.length_b   1.000
_cell.length_c   1.000
_cell.angle_alpha   90.00
_cell.angle_beta   90.00
_cell.angle_gamma   90.00
#
_symmetry.space_group_name_H-M   'P 1'
#
loop_
_entity.id
_entity.type
_entity.pdbx_description
1 polymer ?
#
loop_
_entity_poly.entity_id
_entity_poly.type
_entity_poly.pdbx_seq_one_letter_code
_entity_poly.pdbx_strand_id
1 'polypeptide(L)'
;MIASRDEQARDVGLLFLRVSGGLFLLWVHGLPKLLDFTAQLQLIEDPFHLGAHLTLILAIFAEVLCPLLIVAGVLARLACLPILFVLLVALLVVHPQWSVAEGQFGWLLLILFTTVLIAGPGRLAIPVRLPGVLRYA
;
A
#
# COMPACT_ATOMS: atom_id res chain seq x y z
N MET A 1 -18.01 -18.70 23.25
CA MET A 1 -17.46 -17.48 23.87
C MET A 1 -16.00 -17.24 23.52
N ILE A 2 -15.14 -18.26 23.48
CA ILE A 2 -13.72 -18.11 23.07
C ILE A 2 -13.60 -17.76 21.57
N ALA A 3 -14.26 -18.51 20.69
CA ALA A 3 -14.25 -18.26 19.24
C ALA A 3 -14.67 -16.84 18.83
N SER A 4 -15.63 -16.20 19.53
CA SER A 4 -16.05 -14.83 19.21
C SER A 4 -15.03 -13.78 19.62
N ARG A 5 -14.21 -14.05 20.66
CA ARG A 5 -13.12 -13.16 21.07
C ARG A 5 -11.96 -13.24 20.10
N ASP A 6 -11.65 -14.45 19.60
CA ASP A 6 -10.60 -14.66 18.60
C ASP A 6 -10.97 -14.00 17.26
N GLU A 7 -12.23 -14.09 16.84
CA GLU A 7 -12.73 -13.39 15.66
C GLU A 7 -12.62 -11.86 15.79
N GLN A 8 -13.00 -11.31 16.96
CA GLN A 8 -12.86 -9.88 17.25
C GLN A 8 -11.39 -9.44 17.25
N ALA A 9 -10.51 -10.20 17.89
CA ALA A 9 -9.08 -9.90 17.93
C ALA A 9 -8.48 -9.90 16.52
N ARG A 10 -8.88 -10.87 15.67
CA ARG A 10 -8.47 -10.92 14.26
C ARG A 10 -8.95 -9.70 13.49
N ASP A 11 -10.22 -9.33 13.64
CA ASP A 11 -10.79 -8.17 12.94
C ASP A 11 -10.11 -6.85 13.35
N VAL A 12 -9.85 -6.68 14.65
CA VAL A 12 -9.10 -5.53 15.19
C VAL A 12 -7.65 -5.55 14.70
N GLY A 13 -7.01 -6.71 14.68
CA GLY A 13 -5.65 -6.87 14.15
C GLY A 13 -5.53 -6.48 12.69
N LEU A 14 -6.49 -6.89 11.84
CA LEU A 14 -6.53 -6.49 10.43
C LEU A 14 -6.81 -5.00 10.26
N LEU A 15 -7.70 -4.42 11.07
CA LEU A 15 -7.91 -2.97 11.07
C LEU A 15 -6.63 -2.23 11.43
N PHE A 16 -5.96 -2.63 12.52
CA PHE A 16 -4.71 -2.04 12.95
C PHE A 16 -3.64 -2.15 11.86
N LEU A 17 -3.48 -3.32 11.24
CA LEU A 17 -2.54 -3.56 10.15
C LEU A 17 -2.80 -2.62 8.96
N ARG A 18 -4.05 -2.51 8.52
CA ARG A 18 -4.44 -1.63 7.39
C ARG A 18 -4.22 -0.16 7.70
N VAL A 19 -4.65 0.28 8.89
CA VAL A 19 -4.56 1.68 9.30
C VAL A 19 -3.10 2.09 9.51
N SER A 20 -2.35 1.32 10.30
CA SER A 20 -0.94 1.64 10.59
C SER A 20 -0.07 1.56 9.33
N GLY A 21 -0.14 0.47 8.56
CA GLY A 21 0.63 0.30 7.34
C GLY A 21 0.27 1.34 6.27
N GLY A 22 -1.04 1.56 6.06
CA GLY A 22 -1.53 2.53 5.08
C GLY A 22 -1.15 3.96 5.43
N LEU A 23 -1.33 4.39 6.69
CA LEU A 23 -0.95 5.74 7.12
C LEU A 23 0.57 5.93 7.10
N PHE A 24 1.36 4.92 7.46
CA PHE A 24 2.82 5.02 7.43
C PHE A 24 3.34 5.19 5.99
N LEU A 25 2.86 4.36 5.05
CA LEU A 25 3.19 4.50 3.63
C LEU A 25 2.77 5.87 3.08
N LEU A 26 1.54 6.29 3.37
CA LEU A 26 1.00 7.59 2.97
C LEU A 26 1.87 8.74 3.48
N TRP A 27 2.22 8.71 4.78
CA TRP A 27 2.97 9.80 5.40
C TRP A 27 4.40 9.91 4.89
N VAL A 28 5.11 8.78 4.79
CA VAL A 28 6.54 8.78 4.47
C VAL A 28 6.81 8.88 2.97
N HIS A 29 5.99 8.21 2.15
CA HIS A 29 6.25 8.10 0.71
C HIS A 29 5.25 8.90 -0.14
N GLY A 30 3.97 8.89 0.22
CA GLY A 30 2.90 9.51 -0.56
C GLY A 30 2.81 11.03 -0.42
N LEU A 31 2.74 11.55 0.80
CA LEU A 31 2.55 12.99 1.06
C LEU A 31 3.68 13.85 0.48
N PRO A 32 4.98 13.51 0.59
CA PRO A 32 6.03 14.29 -0.06
C PRO A 32 5.86 14.39 -1.57
N LYS A 33 5.44 13.29 -2.23
CA LYS A 33 5.18 13.26 -3.68
C LYS A 33 4.00 14.13 -4.08
N LEU A 34 2.94 14.16 -3.27
CA LEU A 34 1.74 14.95 -3.53
C LEU A 34 1.96 16.45 -3.27
N LEU A 35 2.60 16.79 -2.16
CA LEU A 35 2.74 18.18 -1.71
C LEU A 35 3.86 18.93 -2.44
N ASP A 36 4.96 18.24 -2.79
CA ASP A 36 6.13 18.84 -3.44
C ASP A 36 6.37 18.29 -4.85
N PHE A 37 5.32 18.23 -5.67
CA PHE A 37 5.34 17.58 -6.99
C PHE A 37 6.52 18.02 -7.88
N THR A 38 6.79 19.33 -7.99
CA THR A 38 7.86 19.86 -8.84
C THR A 38 9.25 19.41 -8.39
N ALA A 39 9.51 19.35 -7.09
CA ALA A 39 10.77 18.86 -6.56
C ALA A 39 10.91 17.34 -6.81
N GLN A 40 9.81 16.62 -6.64
CA GLN A 40 9.77 15.16 -6.78
C GLN A 40 9.93 14.71 -8.23
N LEU A 41 9.55 15.53 -9.22
CA LEU A 41 9.84 15.28 -10.64
C LEU A 41 11.34 15.17 -10.94
N GLN A 42 12.20 15.85 -10.16
CA GLN A 42 13.65 15.82 -10.34
C GLN A 42 14.31 14.65 -9.60
N LEU A 43 13.59 14.01 -8.68
CA LEU A 43 14.09 12.92 -7.83
C LEU A 43 13.55 11.55 -8.24
N ILE A 44 12.40 11.51 -8.91
CA ILE A 44 11.76 10.25 -9.29
C ILE A 44 12.62 9.49 -10.31
N GLU A 45 12.94 8.26 -9.98
CA GLU A 45 13.63 7.35 -10.89
C GLU A 45 12.62 6.71 -11.86
N ASP A 46 12.95 6.69 -13.15
CA ASP A 46 12.08 6.20 -14.21
C ASP A 46 12.72 5.01 -14.96
N PRO A 47 12.82 3.83 -14.33
CA PRO A 47 13.55 2.67 -14.89
C PRO A 47 12.92 2.14 -16.19
N PHE A 48 11.64 2.44 -16.43
CA PHE A 48 10.91 1.99 -17.61
C PHE A 48 10.81 3.07 -18.71
N HIS A 49 11.42 4.24 -18.52
CA HIS A 49 11.45 5.33 -19.50
C HIS A 49 10.05 5.78 -19.94
N LEU A 50 9.10 5.86 -19.01
CA LEU A 50 7.72 6.29 -19.26
C LEU A 50 7.58 7.83 -19.26
N GLY A 51 8.60 8.54 -18.80
CA GLY A 51 8.63 9.97 -18.52
C GLY A 51 8.35 10.26 -17.04
N ALA A 52 9.18 11.13 -16.44
CA ALA A 52 9.14 11.46 -15.02
C ALA A 52 7.74 11.90 -14.52
N HIS A 53 7.00 12.65 -15.34
CA HIS A 53 5.63 13.07 -15.01
C HIS A 53 4.67 11.88 -14.83
N LEU A 54 4.67 10.94 -15.77
CA LEU A 54 3.78 9.79 -15.71
C LEU A 54 4.18 8.87 -14.55
N THR A 55 5.48 8.62 -14.39
CA THR A 55 6.02 7.79 -13.30
C THR A 55 5.67 8.37 -11.93
N LEU A 56 5.77 9.69 -11.74
CA LEU A 56 5.39 10.33 -10.48
C LEU A 56 3.88 10.26 -10.21
N ILE A 57 3.04 10.44 -11.23
CA ILE A 57 1.58 10.30 -11.09
C ILE A 57 1.21 8.87 -10.67
N LEU A 58 1.83 7.86 -11.28
CA LEU A 58 1.61 6.46 -10.93
C LEU A 58 2.08 6.15 -9.50
N ALA A 59 3.22 6.71 -9.08
CA ALA A 59 3.71 6.58 -7.71
C ALA A 59 2.74 7.24 -6.70
N ILE A 60 2.23 8.44 -6.99
CA ILE A 60 1.22 9.12 -6.15
C ILE A 60 -0.06 8.30 -6.07
N PHE A 61 -0.54 7.75 -7.19
CA PHE A 61 -1.71 6.87 -7.17
C PHE A 61 -1.49 5.67 -6.23
N ALA A 62 -0.34 5.00 -6.35
CA ALA A 62 0.02 3.85 -5.53
C ALA A 62 0.26 4.19 -4.06
N GLU A 63 0.79 5.37 -3.73
CA GLU A 63 1.23 5.70 -2.36
C GLU A 63 0.32 6.71 -1.64
N VAL A 64 -0.66 7.27 -2.33
CA VAL A 64 -1.65 8.18 -1.74
C VAL A 64 -3.05 7.61 -1.82
N LEU A 65 -3.55 7.34 -3.03
CA LEU A 65 -4.93 6.87 -3.19
C LEU A 65 -5.10 5.44 -2.68
N CYS A 66 -4.22 4.52 -3.06
CA CYS A 66 -4.32 3.12 -2.64
C CYS A 66 -4.24 2.93 -1.11
N PRO A 67 -3.33 3.60 -0.36
CA PRO A 67 -3.30 3.48 1.09
C PRO A 67 -4.57 4.02 1.75
N LEU A 68 -5.16 5.10 1.24
CA LEU A 68 -6.44 5.62 1.73
C LEU A 68 -7.58 4.60 1.54
N LEU A 69 -7.62 3.93 0.38
CA LEU A 69 -8.57 2.85 0.11
C LEU A 69 -8.36 1.65 1.06
N ILE A 70 -7.12 1.27 1.33
CA ILE A 70 -6.79 0.19 2.28
C ILE A 70 -7.19 0.55 3.71
N VAL A 71 -6.92 1.78 4.16
CA VAL A 71 -7.32 2.29 5.48
C VAL A 71 -8.85 2.23 5.61
N ALA A 72 -9.59 2.69 4.60
CA ALA A 72 -11.04 2.58 4.54
C ALA A 72 -11.55 1.13 4.44
N GLY A 73 -10.72 0.21 3.96
CA GLY A 73 -11.08 -1.18 3.71
C GLY A 73 -11.91 -1.37 2.45
N VAL A 74 -11.81 -0.44 1.49
CA VAL A 74 -12.55 -0.45 0.22
C VAL A 74 -11.59 -0.89 -0.88
N LEU A 75 -11.95 -1.93 -1.64
CA LEU A 75 -11.08 -2.48 -2.69
C LEU A 75 -9.67 -2.77 -2.17
N ALA A 76 -9.54 -3.23 -0.93
CA ALA A 76 -8.28 -3.28 -0.22
C ALA A 76 -7.27 -4.24 -0.86
N ARG A 77 -7.74 -5.38 -1.41
CA ARG A 77 -6.88 -6.33 -2.14
C ARG A 77 -6.40 -5.72 -3.44
N LEU A 78 -7.29 -5.10 -4.20
CA LEU A 78 -6.92 -4.44 -5.46
C LEU A 78 -5.96 -3.27 -5.22
N ALA A 79 -6.21 -2.46 -4.19
CA ALA A 79 -5.35 -1.34 -3.81
C ALA A 79 -3.95 -1.78 -3.33
N CYS A 80 -3.78 -3.02 -2.85
CA CYS A 80 -2.44 -3.54 -2.55
C CYS A 80 -1.59 -3.76 -3.80
N LEU A 81 -2.18 -4.06 -4.97
CA LEU A 81 -1.41 -4.41 -6.16
C LEU A 81 -0.50 -3.28 -6.66
N PRO A 82 -0.97 -2.02 -6.81
CA PRO A 82 -0.10 -0.90 -7.18
C PRO A 82 1.02 -0.64 -6.16
N ILE A 83 0.71 -0.74 -4.86
CA ILE A 83 1.69 -0.55 -3.79
C ILE A 83 2.81 -1.60 -3.89
N LEU A 84 2.43 -2.88 -3.96
CA LEU A 84 3.39 -3.98 -4.06
C LEU A 84 4.24 -3.86 -5.31
N PHE A 85 3.65 -3.46 -6.44
CA PHE A 85 4.38 -3.22 -7.68
C PHE A 85 5.45 -2.13 -7.51
N VAL A 86 5.09 -0.96 -6.97
CA VAL A 86 6.05 0.15 -6.76
C VAL A 86 7.15 -0.25 -5.78
N LEU A 87 6.82 -0.94 -4.69
CA LEU A 87 7.82 -1.43 -3.72
C LEU A 87 8.78 -2.45 -4.34
N LEU A 88 8.28 -3.38 -5.16
CA LEU A 88 9.13 -4.34 -5.87
C LEU A 88 10.04 -3.65 -6.89
N VAL A 89 9.53 -2.68 -7.65
CA VAL A 89 10.35 -1.89 -8.58
C VAL A 89 11.43 -1.12 -7.82
N ALA A 90 11.09 -0.46 -6.71
CA ALA A 90 12.04 0.27 -5.88
C ALA A 90 13.16 -0.64 -5.35
N LEU A 91 12.81 -1.81 -4.82
CA LEU A 91 13.79 -2.73 -4.23
C LEU A 91 14.62 -3.51 -5.26
N LEU A 92 13.99 -4.00 -6.32
CA LEU A 92 14.62 -4.97 -7.22
C LEU A 92 15.19 -4.35 -8.50
N VAL A 93 14.66 -3.21 -8.94
CA VAL A 93 15.03 -2.59 -10.20
C VAL A 93 15.83 -1.30 -9.97
N VAL A 94 15.35 -0.47 -9.05
CA VAL A 94 15.96 0.83 -8.75
C VAL A 94 17.15 0.69 -7.79
N HIS A 95 17.02 -0.13 -6.74
CA HIS A 95 18.07 -0.37 -5.76
C HIS A 95 18.49 -1.85 -5.62
N PRO A 96 18.84 -2.56 -6.71
CA PRO A 96 19.20 -3.98 -6.66
C PRO A 96 20.43 -4.29 -5.78
N GLN A 97 21.28 -3.29 -5.55
CA GLN A 97 22.49 -3.39 -4.74
C GLN A 97 22.24 -3.31 -3.23
N TRP A 98 21.05 -2.88 -2.79
CA TRP A 98 20.78 -2.76 -1.36
C TRP A 98 20.81 -4.11 -0.67
N SER A 99 21.55 -4.17 0.43
CA SER A 99 21.44 -5.26 1.39
C SER A 99 20.05 -5.28 2.03
N VAL A 100 19.70 -6.41 2.65
CA VAL A 100 18.44 -6.55 3.40
C VAL A 100 18.32 -5.46 4.48
N ALA A 101 19.41 -5.05 5.11
CA ALA A 101 19.41 -4.01 6.13
C ALA A 101 19.07 -2.62 5.56
N GLU A 102 19.58 -2.28 4.38
CA GLU A 102 19.27 -1.00 3.71
C GLU A 102 17.83 -0.98 3.19
N GLY A 103 17.37 -2.09 2.58
CA GLY A 103 16.02 -2.22 2.05
C GLY A 103 14.95 -2.62 3.07
N GLN A 104 15.29 -2.78 4.35
CA GLN A 104 14.41 -3.44 5.34
C GLN A 104 13.02 -2.81 5.44
N PHE A 105 12.90 -1.48 5.31
CA PHE A 105 11.61 -0.81 5.38
C PHE A 105 10.73 -1.14 4.17
N GLY A 106 11.31 -1.19 2.97
CA GLY A 106 10.59 -1.62 1.78
C GLY A 106 10.13 -3.07 1.90
N TRP A 107 10.99 -3.96 2.39
CA TRP A 107 10.65 -5.36 2.64
C TRP A 107 9.54 -5.52 3.69
N LEU A 108 9.59 -4.75 4.78
CA LEU A 108 8.55 -4.75 5.81
C LEU A 108 7.21 -4.28 5.24
N LEU A 109 7.19 -3.17 4.49
CA LEU A 109 5.98 -2.70 3.82
C LEU A 109 5.42 -3.75 2.84
N LEU A 110 6.30 -4.42 2.08
CA LEU A 110 5.92 -5.51 1.19
C LEU A 110 5.22 -6.64 1.96
N ILE A 111 5.76 -7.05 3.11
CA ILE A 111 5.16 -8.07 3.98
C ILE A 111 3.79 -7.62 4.51
N LEU A 112 3.68 -6.37 5.00
CA LEU A 112 2.43 -5.84 5.55
C LEU A 112 1.33 -5.81 4.48
N PHE A 113 1.61 -5.24 3.30
CA PHE A 113 0.60 -5.13 2.24
C PHE A 113 0.32 -6.46 1.55
N THR A 114 1.27 -7.40 1.50
CA THR A 114 1.00 -8.78 1.07
C THR A 114 0.08 -9.48 2.06
N THR A 115 0.26 -9.24 3.36
CA THR A 115 -0.62 -9.78 4.41
C THR A 115 -2.04 -9.25 4.25
N VAL A 116 -2.22 -7.95 3.98
CA VAL A 116 -3.54 -7.37 3.67
C VAL A 116 -4.11 -7.93 2.37
N LEU A 117 -3.30 -8.11 1.33
CA LEU A 117 -3.72 -8.70 0.06
C LEU A 117 -4.27 -10.13 0.25
N ILE A 118 -3.64 -10.94 1.10
CA ILE A 118 -4.04 -12.34 1.38
C ILE A 118 -5.26 -12.38 2.31
N ALA A 119 -5.20 -11.68 3.44
CA ALA A 119 -6.24 -11.69 4.46
C ALA A 119 -7.50 -10.93 4.03
N GLY A 120 -7.34 -9.90 3.20
CA GLY A 120 -8.40 -9.00 2.77
C GLY A 120 -8.72 -7.90 3.79
N PRO A 121 -9.83 -7.16 3.58
CA PRO A 121 -10.17 -5.97 4.37
C PRO A 121 -10.63 -6.27 5.82
N GLY A 122 -11.04 -7.50 6.13
CA GLY A 122 -11.62 -7.84 7.43
C GLY A 122 -13.04 -7.28 7.62
N ARG A 123 -13.70 -7.61 8.74
CA ARG A 123 -15.11 -7.21 8.97
C ARG A 123 -15.27 -5.75 9.40
N LEU A 124 -14.23 -5.13 9.96
CA LEU A 124 -14.20 -3.71 10.37
C LEU A 124 -13.81 -2.77 9.22
N ALA A 125 -14.14 -3.14 7.98
CA ALA A 125 -13.99 -2.28 6.82
C ALA A 125 -15.29 -1.47 6.59
N ILE A 126 -15.18 -0.33 5.90
CA ILE A 126 -16.37 0.44 5.53
C ILE A 126 -17.24 -0.43 4.63
N PRO A 127 -18.52 -0.66 4.98
CA PRO A 127 -19.40 -1.51 4.19
C PRO A 127 -19.73 -0.79 2.89
N VAL A 128 -19.16 -1.25 1.78
CA VAL A 128 -19.50 -0.77 0.44
C VAL A 128 -20.38 -1.80 -0.26
N ARG A 129 -21.53 -1.36 -0.77
CA ARG A 129 -22.34 -2.17 -1.70
C ARG A 129 -21.68 -2.15 -3.08
N LEU A 130 -20.65 -2.98 -3.25
CA LEU A 130 -20.06 -3.24 -4.56
C LEU A 130 -20.73 -4.47 -5.21
N PRO A 131 -20.86 -4.50 -6.55
CA PRO A 131 -21.35 -5.69 -7.27
C PRO A 131 -20.42 -6.89 -7.02
N GLY A 132 -21.00 -8.09 -7.02
CA GLY A 132 -20.52 -9.29 -6.31
C GLY A 132 -19.00 -9.57 -6.31
N VAL A 133 -18.31 -9.42 -7.45
CA VAL A 133 -16.86 -9.68 -7.58
C VAL A 133 -15.99 -8.71 -6.77
N LEU A 134 -16.42 -7.46 -6.63
CA LEU A 134 -15.68 -6.42 -5.92
C LEU A 134 -16.01 -6.36 -4.42
N ARG A 135 -16.95 -7.19 -3.94
CA ARG A 135 -17.43 -7.16 -2.55
C ARG A 135 -16.41 -7.67 -1.53
N TYR A 136 -15.41 -8.44 -1.98
CA TYR A 136 -14.33 -8.97 -1.17
C TYR A 136 -12.94 -8.54 -1.66
N ALA A 137 -12.92 -7.70 -2.70
CA ALA A 137 -11.70 -7.17 -3.31
C ALA A 137 -11.14 -5.99 -2.53
#